data_AF-W7BUD7-F1
#
_entry.id   AF-W7BUD7-F1
#
_cell.length_a   1.000
_cell.length_b   1.000
_cell.length_c   1.000
_cell.angle_alpha   90.00
_cell.angle_beta   90.00
_cell.angle_gamma   90.00
#
_symmetry.space_group_name_H-M   'P 1'
#
loop_
_entity.id
_entity.type
_entity.pdbx_description
1 polymer ?
#
loop_
_entity_poly.entity_id
_entity_poly.type
_entity_poly.pdbx_seq_one_letter_code
_entity_poly.pdbx_strand_id
1 'polypeptide(L)'
;MEYSPYSRALIFGNGSGSYALEPKIHIISNVSQYRNQEYVDISEVALTIDCGGYNWGKKLNVVWGDGNLGRGDIAFCILDDNKQIKKIQLGKGTNDLGMGQYKQGKADVDFNGSFCIIQEWFQEDGDEVNQDSCYYNNHLYLALGHNGLWYSKNALTKDSQIRKTYFYEKFYGSDGKEMLSAMEGITITEKYVVLGCTRGKHYIHVYSR
;
A
#
# COMPACT_ATOMS: atom_id res chain seq x y z
N MET A 1 -3.02 -0.77 -4.65
CA MET A 1 -3.77 0.50 -4.45
C MET A 1 -4.83 0.24 -3.40
N GLU A 2 -5.04 1.12 -2.42
CA GLU A 2 -5.91 0.80 -1.29
C GLU A 2 -6.93 1.90 -0.96
N TYR A 3 -8.16 1.49 -0.65
CA TYR A 3 -9.25 2.37 -0.23
C TYR A 3 -9.40 2.36 1.30
N SER A 4 -9.50 3.53 1.93
CA SER A 4 -9.87 3.63 3.34
C SER A 4 -11.29 4.18 3.51
N PRO A 5 -12.17 3.48 4.24
CA PRO A 5 -13.50 4.00 4.55
C PRO A 5 -13.46 5.19 5.51
N TYR A 6 -12.40 5.31 6.33
CA TYR A 6 -12.24 6.42 7.28
C TYR A 6 -11.94 7.74 6.56
N SER A 7 -11.03 7.72 5.59
CA SER A 7 -10.67 8.91 4.79
C SER A 7 -11.51 9.05 3.53
N ARG A 8 -12.28 8.01 3.15
CA ARG A 8 -13.03 7.90 1.90
C ARG A 8 -12.15 8.18 0.67
N ALA A 9 -10.88 7.80 0.76
CA ALA A 9 -9.86 8.08 -0.24
C ALA A 9 -9.13 6.81 -0.68
N LEU A 10 -8.69 6.82 -1.94
CA LEU A 10 -7.71 5.86 -2.45
C LEU A 10 -6.30 6.42 -2.21
N ILE A 11 -5.37 5.53 -1.84
CA ILE A 11 -3.94 5.81 -1.80
C ILE A 11 -3.17 4.78 -2.62
N PHE A 12 -2.13 5.24 -3.29
CA PHE A 12 -1.20 4.37 -3.99
C PHE A 12 0.13 5.11 -4.17
N GLY A 13 1.21 4.33 -4.21
CA GLY A 13 2.47 4.82 -4.71
C GLY A 13 2.52 4.71 -6.23
N ASN A 14 3.53 5.30 -6.85
CA ASN A 14 3.73 5.10 -8.28
C ASN A 14 4.12 3.65 -8.62
N GLY A 15 4.60 2.86 -7.65
CA GLY A 15 5.25 1.57 -7.93
C GLY A 15 6.39 1.76 -8.95
N SER A 16 7.24 0.77 -9.17
CA SER A 16 8.10 0.82 -10.36
C SER A 16 8.80 -0.50 -10.63
N GLY A 17 8.88 -0.89 -11.90
CA GLY A 17 9.91 -1.83 -12.38
C GLY A 17 11.30 -1.16 -12.54
N SER A 18 11.36 0.17 -12.46
CA SER A 18 12.54 1.01 -12.66
C SER A 18 12.99 1.73 -11.39
N TYR A 19 14.27 1.62 -11.04
CA TYR A 19 14.88 2.35 -9.93
C TYR A 19 15.20 3.82 -10.27
N ALA A 20 14.95 4.27 -11.51
CA ALA A 20 15.21 5.65 -11.92
C ALA A 20 14.06 6.61 -11.57
N LEU A 21 12.87 6.11 -11.25
CA LEU A 21 11.72 6.95 -10.91
C LEU A 21 11.76 7.35 -9.44
N GLU A 22 11.59 8.64 -9.18
CA GLU A 22 11.44 9.15 -7.83
C GLU A 22 10.12 8.65 -7.20
N PRO A 23 10.12 8.33 -5.90
CA PRO A 23 8.94 7.85 -5.20
C PRO A 23 7.88 8.96 -5.10
N LYS A 24 6.62 8.61 -5.42
CA LYS A 24 5.47 9.51 -5.30
C LYS A 24 4.30 8.83 -4.61
N ILE A 25 3.60 9.58 -3.78
CA ILE A 25 2.32 9.18 -3.18
C ILE A 25 1.21 9.90 -3.93
N HIS A 26 0.19 9.15 -4.33
CA HIS A 26 -1.02 9.68 -4.93
C HIS A 26 -2.22 9.40 -4.01
N ILE A 27 -3.01 10.45 -3.76
CA ILE A 27 -4.24 10.36 -2.96
C ILE A 27 -5.40 10.92 -3.78
N ILE A 28 -6.44 10.11 -3.97
CA ILE A 28 -7.68 10.53 -4.61
C ILE A 28 -8.76 10.55 -3.54
N SER A 29 -9.24 11.74 -3.19
CA SER A 29 -10.32 11.91 -2.21
C SER A 29 -11.70 11.72 -2.87
N ASN A 30 -12.69 11.33 -2.05
CA ASN A 30 -14.09 11.20 -2.46
C ASN A 30 -14.29 10.31 -3.70
N VAL A 31 -13.61 9.17 -3.74
CA VAL A 31 -13.55 8.27 -4.92
C VAL A 31 -14.94 7.80 -5.36
N SER A 32 -15.91 7.75 -4.45
CA SER A 32 -17.30 7.42 -4.75
C SER A 32 -17.91 8.27 -5.88
N GLN A 33 -17.44 9.50 -6.08
CA GLN A 33 -17.95 10.37 -7.16
C GLN A 33 -17.62 9.83 -8.56
N TYR A 34 -16.64 8.95 -8.70
CA TYR A 34 -16.15 8.42 -9.98
C TYR A 34 -16.69 7.02 -10.32
N ARG A 35 -17.59 6.43 -9.52
CA ARG A 35 -18.04 5.03 -9.65
C ARG A 35 -18.62 4.64 -11.02
N ASN A 36 -19.13 5.61 -11.77
CA ASN A 36 -19.74 5.40 -13.09
C ASN A 36 -18.92 6.01 -14.23
N GLN A 37 -17.69 6.45 -13.96
CA GLN A 37 -16.79 6.93 -15.00
C GLN A 37 -15.99 5.76 -15.55
N GLU A 38 -15.93 5.66 -16.88
CA GLU A 38 -15.14 4.64 -17.57
C GLU A 38 -13.63 4.89 -17.40
N TYR A 39 -13.24 6.17 -17.37
CA TYR A 39 -11.86 6.60 -17.22
C TYR A 39 -11.77 7.78 -16.26
N VAL A 40 -10.71 7.80 -15.45
CA VAL A 40 -10.35 8.89 -14.56
C VAL A 40 -8.87 9.20 -14.76
N ASP A 41 -8.54 10.42 -15.17
CA ASP A 41 -7.15 10.85 -15.26
C ASP A 41 -6.61 11.17 -13.85
N ILE A 42 -5.71 10.33 -13.36
CA ILE A 42 -5.06 10.48 -12.06
C ILE A 42 -4.34 11.83 -11.94
N SER A 43 -3.76 12.33 -13.04
CA SER A 43 -3.00 13.59 -13.03
C SER A 43 -3.89 14.81 -12.73
N GLU A 44 -5.18 14.72 -13.04
CA GLU A 44 -6.15 15.80 -12.79
C GLU A 44 -6.79 15.70 -11.40
N VAL A 45 -6.98 14.48 -10.87
CA VAL A 45 -7.78 14.26 -9.66
C VAL A 45 -6.97 13.96 -8.40
N ALA A 46 -5.72 13.49 -8.54
CA ALA A 46 -4.92 13.07 -7.39
C ALA A 46 -4.15 14.23 -6.78
N LEU A 47 -4.18 14.31 -5.46
CA LEU A 47 -3.12 14.96 -4.72
C LEU A 47 -1.86 14.10 -4.85
N THR A 48 -0.85 14.63 -5.54
CA THR A 48 0.47 14.01 -5.64
C THR A 48 1.44 14.65 -4.63
N ILE A 49 2.12 13.81 -3.85
CA ILE A 49 3.21 14.18 -2.95
C ILE A 49 4.49 13.60 -3.53
N ASP A 50 5.45 14.47 -3.84
CA ASP A 50 6.78 14.07 -4.30
C ASP A 50 7.69 13.76 -3.10
N CYS A 51 8.26 12.56 -3.09
CA CYS A 51 9.12 12.10 -2.00
C CYS A 51 10.61 12.05 -2.38
N GLY A 52 10.98 12.35 -3.64
CA GLY A 52 12.37 12.25 -4.13
C GLY A 52 13.35 13.17 -3.42
N GLY A 53 12.89 14.33 -2.94
CA GLY A 53 13.71 15.30 -2.20
C GLY A 53 14.13 14.90 -0.78
N TYR A 54 13.63 13.77 -0.27
CA TYR A 54 13.81 13.36 1.13
C TYR A 54 14.74 12.16 1.31
N ASN A 55 15.54 11.83 0.28
CA ASN A 55 16.38 10.62 0.25
C ASN A 55 15.56 9.35 0.58
N TRP A 56 14.35 9.29 0.02
CA TRP A 56 13.55 8.08 0.08
C TRP A 56 14.13 7.05 -0.89
N GLY A 57 13.94 5.77 -0.58
CA GLY A 57 14.19 4.68 -1.52
C GLY A 57 13.37 4.77 -2.81
N LYS A 58 13.46 3.75 -3.64
CA LYS A 58 12.75 3.65 -4.92
C LYS A 58 11.53 2.73 -4.80
N LYS A 59 10.78 2.60 -5.91
CA LYS A 59 9.66 1.66 -6.05
C LYS A 59 8.61 1.75 -4.92
N LEU A 60 8.13 2.97 -4.68
CA LEU A 60 7.22 3.20 -3.57
C LEU A 60 5.85 2.54 -3.81
N ASN A 61 5.48 1.64 -2.90
CA ASN A 61 4.11 1.18 -2.67
C ASN A 61 3.56 1.85 -1.41
N VAL A 62 2.26 2.12 -1.37
CA VAL A 62 1.63 2.82 -0.25
C VAL A 62 0.29 2.19 0.09
N VAL A 63 0.07 2.02 1.38
CA VAL A 63 -1.17 1.52 1.97
C VAL A 63 -1.60 2.42 3.13
N TRP A 64 -2.89 2.47 3.40
CA TRP A 64 -3.43 3.07 4.60
C TRP A 64 -2.98 2.28 5.83
N GLY A 65 -2.84 2.98 6.95
CA GLY A 65 -2.56 2.36 8.25
C GLY A 65 -3.75 2.45 9.20
N ASP A 66 -3.45 2.57 10.49
CA ASP A 66 -4.46 2.74 11.54
C ASP A 66 -5.38 3.93 11.28
N GLY A 67 -6.63 3.83 11.75
CA GLY A 67 -7.59 4.92 11.65
C GLY A 67 -7.20 6.19 12.42
N ASN A 68 -6.19 6.14 13.30
CA ASN A 68 -5.68 7.28 14.09
C ASN A 68 -6.79 8.10 14.77
N LEU A 69 -7.54 7.45 15.66
CA LEU A 69 -8.72 8.02 16.31
C LEU A 69 -9.78 8.53 15.32
N GLY A 70 -9.91 7.87 14.17
CA GLY A 70 -10.87 8.20 13.12
C GLY A 70 -10.37 9.27 12.13
N ARG A 71 -9.16 9.82 12.31
CA ARG A 71 -8.60 10.82 11.39
C ARG A 71 -8.26 10.25 10.03
N GLY A 72 -7.93 8.95 9.93
CA GLY A 72 -7.62 8.27 8.67
C GLY A 72 -6.50 8.97 7.90
N ASP A 73 -5.42 9.32 8.58
CA ASP A 73 -4.28 10.09 8.05
C ASP A 73 -2.93 9.38 8.24
N ILE A 74 -2.95 8.08 8.54
CA ILE A 74 -1.74 7.25 8.64
C ILE A 74 -1.60 6.44 7.36
N ALA A 75 -0.37 6.38 6.83
CA ALA A 75 -0.01 5.51 5.73
C ALA A 75 1.32 4.78 6.01
N PHE A 76 1.47 3.61 5.40
CA PHE A 76 2.74 2.91 5.32
C PHE A 76 3.29 3.01 3.90
N CYS A 77 4.49 3.56 3.80
CA CYS A 77 5.26 3.67 2.57
C CYS A 77 6.29 2.53 2.54
N ILE A 78 6.23 1.70 1.50
CA ILE A 78 7.02 0.48 1.36
C ILE A 78 7.91 0.66 0.13
N LEU A 79 9.23 0.65 0.33
CA LEU A 79 10.21 1.01 -0.69
C LEU A 79 11.25 -0.09 -0.87
N ASP A 80 11.96 -0.03 -1.99
CA ASP A 80 13.11 -0.87 -2.33
C ASP A 80 12.80 -2.37 -2.18
N ASP A 81 11.69 -2.81 -2.76
CA ASP A 81 11.22 -4.20 -2.68
C ASP A 81 11.10 -4.69 -1.22
N ASN A 82 10.46 -3.86 -0.40
CA ASN A 82 10.15 -4.07 1.01
C ASN A 82 11.33 -3.93 1.99
N LYS A 83 12.49 -3.46 1.55
CA LYS A 83 13.65 -3.23 2.43
C LYS A 83 13.44 -2.09 3.41
N GLN A 84 12.68 -1.08 2.98
CA GLN A 84 12.37 0.09 3.80
C GLN A 84 10.87 0.23 3.97
N ILE A 85 10.42 0.36 5.21
CA ILE A 85 9.03 0.69 5.52
C ILE A 85 9.04 1.97 6.36
N LYS A 86 8.24 2.95 5.98
CA LYS A 86 8.05 4.20 6.74
C LYS A 86 6.58 4.33 7.11
N LYS A 87 6.29 4.52 8.39
CA LYS A 87 4.96 4.95 8.87
C LYS A 87 4.96 6.47 8.86
N ILE A 88 4.01 7.05 8.12
CA ILE A 88 3.88 8.50 8.00
C ILE A 88 2.52 8.98 8.52
N GLN A 89 2.46 10.23 8.96
CA GLN A 89 1.22 10.97 9.09
C GLN A 89 1.08 11.94 7.92
N LEU A 90 -0.09 11.98 7.31
CA LEU A 90 -0.44 12.91 6.25
C LEU A 90 -1.12 14.15 6.84
N GLY A 91 -0.72 15.33 6.38
CA GLY A 91 -1.29 16.60 6.79
C GLY A 91 -2.69 16.79 6.20
N LYS A 92 -3.57 17.42 6.99
CA LYS A 92 -4.93 17.79 6.59
C LYS A 92 -5.26 19.21 7.00
N GLY A 93 -6.14 19.87 6.26
CA GLY A 93 -6.52 21.25 6.51
C GLY A 93 -5.30 22.17 6.64
N THR A 94 -5.22 22.88 7.75
CA THR A 94 -4.13 23.83 8.06
C THR A 94 -2.91 23.19 8.73
N ASN A 95 -2.95 21.89 9.03
CA ASN A 95 -1.86 21.20 9.74
C ASN A 95 -0.70 20.89 8.79
N ASP A 96 0.26 21.81 8.69
CA ASP A 96 1.52 21.61 7.98
C ASP A 96 2.49 20.78 8.83
N LEU A 97 2.85 19.60 8.33
CA LEU A 97 3.73 18.65 9.00
C LEU A 97 5.22 18.81 8.63
N GLY A 98 5.56 19.81 7.81
CA GLY A 98 6.94 20.24 7.53
C GLY A 98 7.67 19.48 6.42
N MET A 99 7.22 18.28 6.04
CA MET A 99 7.68 17.59 4.82
C MET A 99 6.59 17.62 3.74
N GLY A 100 6.96 17.39 2.49
CA GLY A 100 6.08 17.50 1.33
C GLY A 100 5.88 18.95 0.87
N GLN A 101 4.88 19.14 0.00
CA GLN A 101 4.48 20.46 -0.48
C GLN A 101 3.15 20.84 0.15
N TYR A 102 3.18 21.72 1.15
CA TYR A 102 1.98 22.21 1.80
C TYR A 102 1.12 23.07 0.84
N LYS A 103 -0.15 22.65 0.68
CA LYS A 103 -1.17 23.35 -0.10
C LYS A 103 -2.14 24.04 0.87
N GLN A 104 -2.09 25.36 0.90
CA GLN A 104 -2.96 26.19 1.73
C GLN A 104 -4.44 26.12 1.27
N GLY A 105 -5.36 26.56 2.14
CA GLY A 105 -6.78 26.70 1.83
C GLY A 105 -7.57 25.38 1.78
N LYS A 106 -7.02 24.30 2.34
CA LYS A 106 -7.71 23.00 2.45
C LYS A 106 -8.68 22.99 3.64
N ALA A 107 -9.84 22.35 3.46
CA ALA A 107 -10.75 22.09 4.57
C ALA A 107 -10.12 21.10 5.56
N ASP A 108 -10.58 21.10 6.81
CA ASP A 108 -10.00 20.30 7.91
C ASP A 108 -9.84 18.81 7.61
N VAL A 109 -10.72 18.26 6.78
CA VAL A 109 -10.73 16.84 6.41
C VAL A 109 -9.89 16.53 5.17
N ASP A 110 -9.52 17.55 4.39
CA ASP A 110 -8.82 17.39 3.12
C ASP A 110 -7.32 17.31 3.32
N PHE A 111 -6.68 16.37 2.64
CA PHE A 111 -5.23 16.26 2.62
C PHE A 111 -4.59 17.50 1.99
N ASN A 112 -3.52 17.99 2.62
CA ASN A 112 -2.86 19.24 2.25
C ASN A 112 -1.47 19.06 1.63
N GLY A 113 -1.05 17.82 1.36
CA GLY A 113 0.21 17.51 0.68
C GLY A 113 1.45 17.57 1.57
N SER A 114 1.31 17.99 2.83
CA SER A 114 2.37 17.85 3.81
C SER A 114 2.33 16.47 4.49
N PHE A 115 3.44 16.04 5.08
CA PHE A 115 3.53 14.81 5.88
C PHE A 115 4.65 14.91 6.92
N CYS A 116 4.69 13.98 7.88
CA CYS A 116 5.87 13.71 8.69
C CYS A 116 6.11 12.19 8.81
N ILE A 117 7.36 11.80 9.04
CA ILE A 117 7.72 10.42 9.33
C ILE A 117 7.55 10.17 10.84
N ILE A 118 6.78 9.15 11.19
CA ILE A 118 6.56 8.73 12.58
C ILE A 118 7.61 7.69 12.99
N GLN A 119 7.82 6.69 12.15
CA GLN A 119 8.73 5.59 12.43
C GLN A 119 9.19 4.92 11.13
N GLU A 120 10.38 4.34 11.18
CA GLU A 120 11.01 3.65 10.06
C GLU A 120 11.48 2.26 10.47
N TRP A 121 11.43 1.34 9.52
CA TRP A 121 11.94 -0.02 9.63
C TRP A 121 12.82 -0.31 8.43
N PHE A 122 13.93 -1.00 8.69
CA PHE A 122 14.88 -1.42 7.68
C PHE A 122 15.19 -2.90 7.82
N GLN A 123 15.44 -3.54 6.69
CA GLN A 123 16.01 -4.88 6.61
C GLN A 123 16.94 -4.97 5.39
N GLU A 124 18.03 -5.71 5.53
CA GLU A 124 19.02 -5.89 4.46
C GLU A 124 18.40 -6.65 3.27
N ASP A 125 17.72 -7.76 3.59
CA ASP A 125 17.05 -8.62 2.63
C ASP A 125 15.54 -8.35 2.61
N GLY A 126 15.11 -7.66 1.55
CA GLY A 126 13.69 -7.54 1.19
C GLY A 126 13.13 -8.91 0.79
N ASP A 127 11.82 -9.08 0.90
CA ASP A 127 11.16 -10.36 0.58
C ASP A 127 11.34 -10.74 -0.91
N GLU A 128 10.68 -9.97 -1.77
CA GLU A 128 10.61 -10.09 -3.23
C GLU A 128 9.84 -8.85 -3.74
N VAL A 129 9.56 -8.77 -5.03
CA VAL A 129 8.68 -7.78 -5.66
C VAL A 129 7.32 -7.81 -4.97
N ASN A 130 6.99 -6.67 -4.38
CA ASN A 130 5.69 -6.38 -3.79
C ASN A 130 4.68 -6.08 -4.90
N GLN A 131 3.70 -6.95 -5.04
CA GLN A 131 2.65 -6.84 -6.06
C GLN A 131 1.41 -6.10 -5.53
N ASP A 132 1.15 -6.18 -4.23
CA ASP A 132 0.14 -5.41 -3.54
C ASP A 132 0.33 -5.53 -2.02
N SER A 133 -0.31 -4.65 -1.26
CA SER A 133 -0.17 -4.64 0.19
C SER A 133 -1.47 -4.23 0.87
N CYS A 134 -1.67 -4.70 2.09
CA CYS A 134 -2.80 -4.31 2.93
C CYS A 134 -2.39 -4.26 4.40
N TYR A 135 -2.85 -3.25 5.13
CA TYR A 135 -2.62 -3.18 6.57
C TYR A 135 -3.85 -3.64 7.35
N TYR A 136 -3.66 -4.57 8.29
CA TYR A 136 -4.76 -5.09 9.09
C TYR A 136 -4.28 -5.61 10.45
N ASN A 137 -5.00 -5.27 11.52
CA ASN A 137 -4.73 -5.70 12.90
C ASN A 137 -3.25 -5.64 13.30
N ASN A 138 -2.63 -4.45 13.17
CA ASN A 138 -1.22 -4.22 13.52
C ASN A 138 -0.18 -4.98 12.68
N HIS A 139 -0.58 -5.49 11.51
CA HIS A 139 0.32 -6.19 10.61
C HIS A 139 0.20 -5.63 9.21
N LEU A 140 1.35 -5.56 8.53
CA LEU A 140 1.42 -5.28 7.12
C LEU A 140 1.45 -6.62 6.37
N TYR A 141 0.48 -6.83 5.47
CA TYR A 141 0.42 -8.00 4.60
C TYR A 141 0.93 -7.62 3.22
N LEU A 142 1.84 -8.41 2.67
CA LEU A 142 2.45 -8.17 1.36
C LEU A 142 2.14 -9.34 0.42
N ALA A 143 1.60 -9.07 -0.75
CA ALA A 143 1.52 -10.01 -1.86
C ALA A 143 2.87 -10.07 -2.57
N LEU A 144 3.44 -11.27 -2.70
CA LEU A 144 4.78 -11.46 -3.24
C LEU A 144 4.71 -12.08 -4.65
N GLY A 145 5.44 -11.48 -5.59
CA GLY A 145 5.46 -11.89 -7.01
C GLY A 145 6.30 -13.14 -7.31
N HIS A 146 5.95 -14.28 -6.71
CA HIS A 146 6.61 -15.57 -6.96
C HIS A 146 5.71 -16.54 -7.77
N ASN A 147 6.28 -17.66 -8.21
CA ASN A 147 5.53 -18.84 -8.67
C ASN A 147 4.74 -19.46 -7.51
N GLY A 148 3.42 -19.30 -7.52
CA GLY A 148 2.47 -19.74 -6.49
C GLY A 148 1.90 -18.59 -5.66
N LEU A 149 0.92 -18.84 -4.79
CA LEU A 149 0.36 -17.77 -3.95
C LEU A 149 1.21 -17.59 -2.69
N TRP A 150 2.12 -16.61 -2.73
CA TRP A 150 2.99 -16.24 -1.62
C TRP A 150 2.58 -14.89 -1.05
N TYR A 151 2.36 -14.85 0.26
CA TYR A 151 2.23 -13.58 0.97
C TYR A 151 2.96 -13.62 2.31
N SER A 152 3.45 -12.46 2.75
CA SER A 152 4.06 -12.30 4.07
C SER A 152 3.14 -11.49 4.98
N LYS A 153 3.13 -11.87 6.27
CA LYS A 153 2.55 -11.10 7.37
C LYS A 153 3.70 -10.52 8.18
N ASN A 154 3.77 -9.20 8.22
CA ASN A 154 4.89 -8.47 8.81
C ASN A 154 4.41 -7.69 10.04
N ALA A 155 4.90 -8.07 11.21
CA ALA A 155 4.74 -7.30 12.44
C ALA A 155 5.86 -6.25 12.52
N LEU A 156 5.45 -4.98 12.53
CA LEU A 156 6.34 -3.83 12.62
C LEU A 156 6.50 -3.44 14.09
N THR A 157 7.68 -3.68 14.66
CA THR A 157 7.88 -3.55 16.11
C THR A 157 8.40 -2.16 16.50
N LYS A 158 8.28 -1.81 17.79
CA LYS A 158 8.71 -0.48 18.30
C LYS A 158 10.23 -0.27 18.26
N ASP A 159 11.00 -1.34 18.31
CA ASP A 159 12.46 -1.39 18.17
C ASP A 159 12.92 -1.42 16.70
N SER A 160 12.06 -0.99 15.78
CA SER A 160 12.33 -0.89 14.34
C SER A 160 12.74 -2.20 13.67
N GLN A 161 12.29 -3.33 14.21
CA GLN A 161 12.44 -4.66 13.59
C GLN A 161 11.19 -5.06 12.79
N ILE A 162 11.40 -5.89 11.77
CA ILE A 162 10.32 -6.49 10.98
C ILE A 162 10.31 -7.98 11.30
N ARG A 163 9.24 -8.46 11.95
CA ARG A 163 9.05 -9.89 12.21
C ARG A 163 8.10 -10.48 11.19
N LYS A 164 8.55 -11.49 10.46
CA LYS A 164 7.83 -12.02 9.30
C LYS A 164 7.26 -13.41 9.55
N THR A 165 6.12 -13.68 8.93
CA THR A 165 5.59 -15.02 8.74
C THR A 165 5.20 -15.17 7.28
N TYR A 166 5.74 -16.18 6.61
CA TYR A 166 5.45 -16.46 5.21
C TYR A 166 4.35 -17.49 5.08
N PHE A 167 3.47 -17.27 4.12
CA PHE A 167 2.40 -18.17 3.75
C PHE A 167 2.57 -18.53 2.29
N TYR A 168 2.47 -19.82 2.01
CA TYR A 168 2.54 -20.36 0.66
C TYR A 168 1.39 -21.33 0.45
N GLU A 169 0.55 -21.00 -0.52
CA GLU A 169 -0.60 -21.81 -0.89
C GLU A 169 -0.39 -22.39 -2.29
N LYS A 170 -0.46 -23.72 -2.37
CA LYS A 170 -0.38 -24.47 -3.62
C LYS A 170 -1.76 -24.71 -4.20
N PHE A 171 -1.90 -24.48 -5.50
CA PHE A 171 -3.12 -24.79 -6.24
C PHE A 171 -2.86 -25.91 -7.20
N TYR A 172 -3.87 -26.75 -7.38
CA TYR A 172 -3.80 -27.86 -8.32
C TYR A 172 -4.94 -27.75 -9.32
N GLY A 173 -4.62 -27.99 -10.59
CA GLY A 173 -5.63 -28.08 -11.64
C GLY A 173 -6.47 -29.33 -11.50
N SER A 174 -7.52 -29.44 -12.31
CA SER A 174 -8.31 -30.67 -12.42
C SER A 174 -7.50 -31.88 -12.90
N ASP A 175 -6.32 -31.65 -13.48
CA ASP A 175 -5.34 -32.66 -13.88
C ASP A 175 -4.37 -33.05 -12.74
N GLY A 176 -4.53 -32.49 -11.54
CA GLY A 176 -3.68 -32.75 -10.38
C GLY A 176 -2.30 -32.08 -10.43
N LYS A 177 -2.02 -31.25 -11.45
CA LYS A 177 -0.73 -30.53 -11.55
C LYS A 177 -0.76 -29.22 -10.80
N GLU A 178 0.38 -28.87 -10.18
CA GLU A 178 0.54 -27.58 -9.52
C GLU A 178 0.33 -26.44 -10.53
N MET A 179 -0.55 -25.52 -10.18
CA MET A 179 -0.87 -24.34 -10.96
C MET A 179 0.09 -23.21 -10.57
N LEU A 180 0.91 -22.80 -11.51
CA LEU A 180 1.73 -21.60 -11.39
C LEU A 180 0.86 -20.36 -11.61
N SER A 181 0.89 -19.44 -10.65
CA SER A 181 0.20 -18.16 -10.69
C SER A 181 1.03 -17.14 -9.91
N ALA A 182 1.01 -15.87 -10.34
CA ALA A 182 1.53 -14.77 -9.53
C ALA A 182 0.38 -14.10 -8.75
N MET A 183 0.68 -13.56 -7.58
CA MET A 183 -0.25 -12.69 -6.86
C MET A 183 -0.18 -11.27 -7.43
N GLU A 184 -1.34 -10.63 -7.56
CA GLU A 184 -1.47 -9.23 -8.02
C GLU A 184 -2.30 -8.36 -7.07
N GLY A 185 -2.90 -8.97 -6.05
CA GLY A 185 -3.74 -8.27 -5.10
C GLY A 185 -3.87 -9.01 -3.78
N ILE A 186 -3.93 -8.26 -2.69
CA ILE A 186 -4.26 -8.80 -1.37
C ILE A 186 -5.16 -7.82 -0.63
N THR A 187 -6.28 -8.33 -0.11
CA THR A 187 -7.06 -7.60 0.88
C THR A 187 -7.47 -8.52 2.01
N ILE A 188 -7.55 -7.93 3.19
CA ILE A 188 -7.75 -8.63 4.44
C ILE A 188 -8.98 -8.06 5.14
N THR A 189 -9.86 -8.95 5.57
CA THR A 189 -11.01 -8.61 6.41
C THR A 189 -10.96 -9.41 7.71
N GLU A 190 -11.93 -9.17 8.60
CA GLU A 190 -12.09 -9.96 9.82
C GLU A 190 -12.26 -11.45 9.54
N LYS A 191 -12.98 -11.80 8.47
CA LYS A 191 -13.35 -13.19 8.16
C LYS A 191 -12.48 -13.81 7.09
N TYR A 192 -11.95 -13.00 6.18
CA TYR A 192 -11.37 -13.51 4.95
C TYR A 192 -10.03 -12.90 4.61
N VAL A 193 -9.16 -13.73 4.03
CA VAL A 193 -8.05 -13.29 3.20
C VAL A 193 -8.51 -13.45 1.74
N VAL A 194 -8.45 -12.36 0.98
CA VAL A 194 -8.81 -12.34 -0.43
C VAL A 194 -7.55 -12.06 -1.25
N LEU A 195 -7.24 -12.97 -2.17
CA LEU A 195 -6.06 -12.89 -3.02
C LEU A 195 -6.49 -12.75 -4.48
N GLY A 196 -5.97 -11.75 -5.16
CA GLY A 196 -6.04 -11.61 -6.61
C GLY A 196 -4.84 -12.26 -7.26
N CYS A 197 -5.06 -13.06 -8.31
CA CYS A 197 -3.97 -13.75 -8.98
C CYS A 197 -4.16 -13.82 -10.51
N THR A 198 -3.05 -13.88 -11.24
CA THR A 198 -3.05 -13.99 -12.70
C THR A 198 -2.48 -15.29 -13.23
N ARG A 199 -3.22 -15.84 -14.19
CA ARG A 199 -2.89 -17.04 -14.97
C ARG A 199 -3.34 -16.87 -16.42
N GLY A 200 -2.90 -15.81 -17.09
CA GLY A 200 -3.45 -15.38 -18.38
C GLY A 200 -4.92 -14.89 -18.34
N LYS A 201 -5.60 -15.09 -17.21
CA LYS A 201 -6.87 -14.52 -16.76
C LYS A 201 -6.75 -14.17 -15.27
N HIS A 202 -7.55 -13.23 -14.78
CA HIS A 202 -7.60 -12.85 -13.37
C HIS A 202 -8.54 -13.78 -12.58
N TYR A 203 -8.10 -14.25 -11.41
CA TYR A 203 -8.88 -15.06 -10.48
C TYR A 203 -8.89 -14.41 -9.09
N ILE A 204 -9.96 -14.66 -8.34
CA ILE A 204 -10.11 -14.22 -6.95
C ILE A 204 -10.23 -15.46 -6.07
N HIS A 205 -9.36 -15.56 -5.07
CA HIS A 205 -9.38 -16.61 -4.07
C HIS A 205 -9.76 -16.04 -2.71
N VAL A 206 -10.63 -16.73 -1.99
CA VAL A 206 -11.15 -16.29 -0.68
C VAL A 206 -11.02 -17.43 0.31
N TYR A 207 -10.33 -17.18 1.43
CA TYR A 207 -10.14 -18.17 2.51
C TYR A 207 -10.65 -17.62 3.82
N SER A 208 -11.33 -18.45 4.61
CA SER A 208 -11.69 -18.12 5.99
C SER A 208 -10.45 -18.11 6.88
N ARG A 209 -10.38 -17.15 7.80
CA ARG A 209 -9.34 -17.08 8.84
C ARG A 209 -9.64 -17.96 10.03
#